data_AF-A0AA41R387-F1
#
_entry.id   AF-A0AA41R387-F1
#
_cell.length_a   1.000
_cell.length_b   1.000
_cell.length_c   1.000
_cell.angle_alpha   90.00
_cell.angle_beta   90.00
_cell.angle_gamma   90.00
#
_symmetry.space_group_name_H-M   'P 1'
#
loop_
_entity.id
_entity.type
_entity.pdbx_description
1 polymer ?
#
loop_
_entity_poly.entity_id
_entity_poly.type
_entity_poly.pdbx_seq_one_letter_code
_entity_poly.pdbx_strand_id
1 'polypeptide(L)' 'MSKILIDIKDQSKKDIVISLLKEFSFLEFHELDKVDKLKNTSDIRKLFGIWKEREINLNDLRTRAWKREIK' A
#
# COMPACT_ATOMS: atom_id res chain seq x y z
N MET A 1 14.03 -18.33 14.80
CA MET A 1 14.56 -17.24 13.96
C MET A 1 14.32 -15.91 14.68
N SER A 2 15.38 -15.21 15.05
CA SER A 2 15.31 -13.87 15.64
C SER A 2 15.50 -12.82 14.56
N LYS A 3 14.67 -11.76 14.55
CA LYS A 3 14.77 -10.64 13.62
C LYS A 3 15.13 -9.38 14.40
N ILE A 4 16.04 -8.59 13.85
CA ILE A 4 16.45 -7.30 14.42
C ILE A 4 16.09 -6.22 13.39
N LEU A 5 15.40 -5.18 13.86
CA LEU A 5 15.07 -4.01 13.05
C LEU A 5 15.89 -2.83 13.57
N ILE A 6 16.60 -2.15 12.66
CA ILE A 6 17.51 -1.06 12.99
C ILE A 6 17.02 0.19 12.28
N ASP A 7 16.59 1.18 13.06
CA ASP A 7 16.22 2.50 12.55
C ASP A 7 17.44 3.42 12.56
N ILE A 8 17.93 3.78 11.36
CA ILE A 8 19.07 4.68 11.19
C ILE A 8 18.54 6.09 11.01
N LYS A 9 18.78 6.96 12.01
CA LYS A 9 18.34 8.37 11.98
C LYS A 9 19.09 9.23 10.95
N ASP A 10 20.33 8.88 10.65
CA ASP A 10 21.20 9.60 9.72
C ASP A 10 21.44 8.76 8.46
N GLN A 11 20.73 9.11 7.39
CA GLN A 11 20.76 8.37 6.13
C GLN A 11 22.16 8.27 5.53
N SER A 12 23.03 9.26 5.80
CA SER A 12 24.40 9.32 5.29
C SER A 12 25.30 8.23 5.87
N LYS A 13 24.92 7.69 7.03
CA LYS A 13 25.65 6.62 7.73
C LYS A 13 25.09 5.24 7.44
N LYS A 14 23.99 5.14 6.67
CA LYS A 14 23.34 3.88 6.34
C LYS A 14 24.31 2.88 5.73
N ASP A 15 25.08 3.31 4.74
CA ASP A 15 25.96 2.42 3.99
C ASP A 15 27.11 1.90 4.85
N ILE A 16 27.62 2.71 5.78
CA ILE A 16 28.66 2.32 6.75
C ILE A 16 28.13 1.24 7.71
N VAL A 17 26.90 1.41 8.22
CA VAL A 17 26.28 0.43 9.11
C VAL A 17 26.05 -0.89 8.37
N ILE A 18 25.58 -0.83 7.12
CA ILE A 18 25.39 -2.02 6.29
C ILE A 18 26.73 -2.71 6.00
N SER A 19 27.78 -1.96 5.68
CA SER A 19 29.09 -2.55 5.39
C SER A 19 29.67 -3.28 6.61
N LEU A 20 29.56 -2.71 7.81
CA LEU A 20 29.99 -3.35 9.06
C LEU A 20 29.19 -4.63 9.35
N LEU A 21 27.87 -4.59 9.15
CA LEU A 21 27.04 -5.77 9.39
C LEU A 21 27.37 -6.88 8.37
N LYS A 22 27.69 -6.53 7.13
CA LYS A 22 28.05 -7.50 6.07
C LYS A 22 29.33 -8.28 6.35
N GLU A 23 30.20 -7.80 7.23
CA GLU A 23 31.41 -8.54 7.64
C GLU A 23 31.10 -9.78 8.47
N PHE A 24 29.92 -9.82 9.11
CA PHE A 24 29.52 -10.97 9.92
C PHE A 24 28.90 -12.07 9.05
N SER A 25 29.60 -13.21 8.96
CA SER A 25 29.19 -14.38 8.17
C SER A 25 27.90 -15.08 8.64
N PHE A 26 27.39 -14.72 9.81
CA PHE A 26 26.16 -15.29 10.39
C PHE A 26 24.91 -14.41 10.16
N LEU A 27 25.06 -13.24 9.51
CA LEU A 27 23.95 -12.34 9.23
C LEU A 27 23.47 -12.49 7.79
N GLU A 28 22.18 -12.80 7.63
CA GLU A 28 21.50 -12.77 6.34
C GLU A 28 20.81 -11.41 6.16
N PHE A 29 21.11 -10.75 5.03
CA PHE A 29 20.52 -9.47 4.67
C PHE A 29 19.34 -9.69 3.75
N HIS A 30 18.16 -9.32 4.22
CA HIS A 30 16.98 -9.22 3.38
C HIS A 30 16.73 -7.74 3.12
N GLU A 31 16.89 -7.32 1.86
CA GLU A 31 16.30 -6.07 1.43
C GLU A 31 14.78 -6.27 1.51
N LEU A 32 14.13 -5.51 2.39
CA LEU A 32 12.71 -5.25 2.21
C LEU A 32 12.65 -4.43 0.93
N ASP A 33 12.46 -5.13 -0.20
CA ASP A 33 12.00 -4.52 -1.43
C ASP A 33 10.96 -3.51 -1.00
N LYS A 34 11.24 -2.22 -1.28
CA LYS A 34 10.30 -1.13 -1.02
C LYS A 34 9.00 -1.65 -1.55
N VAL A 35 8.07 -1.97 -0.64
CA VAL A 35 6.76 -2.52 -0.95
C VAL A 35 6.35 -1.80 -2.21
N ASP A 36 6.36 -2.55 -3.32
CA ASP A 36 5.84 -2.04 -4.57
C ASP A 36 4.55 -1.40 -4.13
N LYS A 37 4.47 -0.07 -4.28
CA LYS A 37 3.18 0.60 -4.18
C LYS A 37 2.42 -0.07 -5.30
N LEU A 38 1.75 -1.17 -4.94
CA LEU A 38 0.91 -1.95 -5.79
C LEU A 38 -0.23 -0.97 -6.01
N LYS A 39 -0.02 -0.05 -6.96
CA LYS A 39 -1.06 0.60 -7.71
C LYS A 39 -1.69 -0.51 -8.53
N ASN A 40 -2.31 -1.48 -7.85
CA ASN A 40 -3.55 -2.06 -8.31
C ASN A 40 -4.63 -0.97 -8.18
N THR A 41 -4.44 0.11 -8.94
CA THR A 41 -5.54 0.78 -9.60
C THR A 41 -5.93 -0.07 -10.81
N SER A 42 -6.01 -1.41 -10.63
CA SER A 42 -6.68 -2.31 -11.55
C SER A 42 -8.15 -1.94 -11.49
N ASP A 43 -8.45 -0.92 -12.28
CA ASP A 43 -9.72 -0.72 -12.92
C ASP A 43 -10.94 -0.59 -12.00
N ILE A 44 -10.90 0.36 -11.08
CA ILE A 44 -12.15 1.02 -10.65
C ILE A 44 -12.93 1.47 -11.92
N ARG A 45 -12.22 1.86 -12.99
CA ARG A 45 -12.78 2.16 -14.32
C ARG A 45 -13.42 0.97 -15.05
N LYS A 46 -12.98 -0.28 -14.89
CA LYS A 46 -13.72 -1.45 -15.41
C LYS A 46 -14.96 -1.74 -14.56
N LEU A 47 -14.91 -1.48 -13.25
CA LEU A 47 -16.10 -1.61 -12.39
C LEU A 47 -17.19 -0.59 -12.78
N PHE A 48 -16.82 0.61 -13.26
CA PHE A 48 -17.78 1.59 -13.77
C PHE A 48 -18.44 1.20 -15.11
N GLY A 49 -17.90 0.23 -15.86
CA GLY A 49 -18.53 -0.28 -17.09
C GLY A 49 -19.91 -0.90 -16.85
N ILE A 50 -20.11 -1.51 -15.68
CA ILE A 50 -21.37 -2.15 -15.23
C ILE A 50 -22.50 -1.10 -15.05
N TRP A 51 -22.12 0.15 -14.88
CA TRP A 51 -23.01 1.25 -14.52
C TRP A 51 -23.28 2.21 -15.69
N LYS A 52 -22.61 2.03 -16.84
CA LYS A 52 -22.72 2.93 -18.00
C LYS A 52 -24.10 2.90 -18.68
N GLU A 53 -24.83 1.79 -18.57
CA GLU A 53 -26.19 1.63 -19.10
C GLU A 53 -27.29 1.94 -18.08
N ARG A 54 -26.92 2.31 -16.86
CA ARG A 54 -27.88 2.66 -15.80
C ARG A 54 -27.84 4.16 -15.57
N GLU A 55 -28.99 4.82 -15.64
CA GLU A 55 -29.13 6.22 -15.22
C GLU A 55 -28.98 6.34 -13.70
N ILE A 56 -27.73 6.34 -13.23
CA ILE A 56 -27.44 6.39 -11.80
C ILE A 56 -27.20 7.84 -11.43
N ASN A 57 -28.19 8.44 -10.80
CA ASN A 57 -28.01 9.72 -10.15
C ASN A 57 -27.28 9.52 -8.80
N LEU A 58 -26.32 10.39 -8.48
CA LEU A 58 -25.62 10.41 -7.18
C LEU A 58 -26.59 10.44 -6.00
N ASN A 59 -27.74 11.10 -6.17
CA ASN A 59 -28.76 11.15 -5.13
C ASN A 59 -29.40 9.78 -4.89
N ASP A 60 -29.65 9.01 -5.95
CA ASP A 60 -30.26 7.67 -5.86
C ASP A 60 -29.29 6.66 -5.20
N LEU A 61 -28.00 6.75 -5.51
CA LEU A 61 -26.96 5.96 -4.82
C LEU A 61 -26.91 6.25 -3.32
N ARG A 62 -26.94 7.54 -2.95
CA ARG A 62 -26.88 7.96 -1.55
C ARG A 62 -28.10 7.45 -0.78
N THR A 63 -29.29 7.55 -1.36
CA THR A 63 -30.54 7.05 -0.76
C THR A 63 -30.51 5.53 -0.56
N ARG A 64 -30.08 4.77 -1.57
CA ARG A 64 -29.99 3.30 -1.48
C ARG A 64 -28.92 2.82 -0.49
N ALA A 65 -27.75 3.45 -0.49
CA ALA A 65 -26.62 3.04 0.35
C ALA A 65 -26.86 3.34 1.83
N TRP A 66 -27.51 4.46 2.13
CA TRP A 66 -27.69 4.91 3.51
C TRP A 66 -29.11 4.72 4.05
N LYS A 67 -30.06 4.21 3.23
CA LYS A 67 -31.51 4.11 3.55
C LYS A 67 -32.01 5.33 4.31
N ARG A 68 -31.49 6.51 3.97
CA ARG A 68 -31.95 7.76 4.58
C ARG A 68 -33.27 8.04 3.91
N GLU A 69 -34.35 7.70 4.58
CA GLU A 69 -35.68 8.22 4.26
C GLU A 69 -35.55 9.75 4.31
N ILE A 70 -35.53 10.38 3.14
CA ILE A 70 -35.69 11.82 3.05
C ILE A 70 -37.19 12.03 3.30
N LYS A 71 -37.49 12.47 4.52
CA LYS A 71 -38.82 12.89 4.94
C LYS A 71 -39.17 14.25 4.36
#